data_AF-A0A3C0V1N4-F1
#
_entry.id   AF-A0A3C0V1N4-F1
#
_cell.length_a   1.000
_cell.length_b   1.000
_cell.length_c   1.000
_cell.angle_alpha   90.00
_cell.angle_beta   90.00
_cell.angle_gamma   90.00
#
_symmetry.space_group_name_H-M   'P 1'
#
loop_
_entity.id
_entity.type
_entity.pdbx_description
1 polymer ?
#
loop_
_entity_poly.entity_id
_entity_poly.type
_entity_poly.pdbx_seq_one_letter_code
_entity_poly.pdbx_strand_id
1 'polypeptide(L)' 'MAQDIDKIEDMERQDTKKRLPIGWLLLFFGLIAWGIFYSFAYTPEISGWSQEGQYLESIKK' A
#
# COMPACT_ATOMS: atom_id res chain seq x y z
N MET A 1 10.62 16.20 31.19
CA MET A 1 11.04 15.08 30.32
C MET A 1 10.50 13.75 30.85
N ALA A 2 11.04 13.14 31.91
CA ALA A 2 10.50 11.87 32.44
C ALA A 2 8.99 11.93 32.78
N GLN A 3 8.56 12.97 33.52
CA GLN A 3 7.16 13.19 33.89
C GLN A 3 6.22 13.49 32.71
N ASP A 4 6.77 13.98 31.58
CA ASP A 4 5.98 14.28 30.39
C ASP A 4 5.74 13.00 29.56
N ILE A 5 6.67 12.03 29.65
CA ILE A 5 6.58 10.75 28.95
C ILE A 5 5.55 9.85 29.65
N ASP A 6 5.54 9.86 30.98
CA ASP A 6 4.55 9.12 31.80
C ASP A 6 3.11 9.58 31.49
N LYS A 7 2.89 10.89 31.33
CA LYS A 7 1.58 11.44 30.94
C LYS A 7 1.13 11.03 29.53
N ILE A 8 2.06 10.78 28.62
CA ILE A 8 1.76 10.34 27.25
C ILE A 8 1.30 8.88 27.26
N GLU A 9 1.92 8.01 28.07
CA GLU A 9 1.50 6.61 28.20
C GLU A 9 0.07 6.47 28.74
N ASP A 10 -0.35 7.34 29.67
CA ASP A 10 -1.73 7.38 30.19
C ASP A 10 -2.76 7.80 29.13
N MET A 11 -2.33 8.53 28.10
CA MET A 11 -3.17 8.97 26.99
C MET A 11 -3.24 7.97 25.83
N GLU A 12 -2.39 6.93 25.84
CA GLU A 12 -2.37 5.91 24.78
C GLU A 12 -3.47 4.85 24.93
N ARG A 13 -3.97 4.38 23.79
CA ARG A 13 -4.98 3.32 23.72
C ARG A 13 -4.31 1.96 23.99
N GLN A 14 -4.41 1.49 25.23
CA GLN A 14 -3.70 0.29 25.71
C GLN A 14 -4.17 -1.02 25.05
N ASP A 15 -5.42 -1.08 24.58
CA ASP A 15 -6.04 -2.23 23.89
C ASP A 15 -5.38 -2.54 22.54
N THR A 16 -4.80 -1.53 21.87
CA THR A 16 -4.08 -1.68 20.59
C THR A 16 -2.55 -1.72 20.74
N LYS A 17 -2.00 -1.61 21.95
CA LYS A 17 -0.55 -1.50 22.18
C LYS A 17 0.26 -2.68 21.63
N LYS A 18 -0.35 -3.88 21.53
CA LYS A 18 0.32 -5.12 21.06
C LYS A 18 -0.25 -5.68 19.76
N ARG A 19 -1.24 -5.05 19.15
CA ARG A 19 -1.95 -5.57 17.97
C ARG A 19 -2.14 -4.50 16.93
N LEU A 20 -1.72 -4.78 15.70
CA LEU A 20 -2.00 -3.90 14.58
C LEU A 20 -3.50 -3.87 14.30
N PRO A 21 -4.08 -2.70 13.99
CA PRO A 21 -5.48 -2.61 13.58
C PRO A 21 -5.74 -3.47 12.35
N ILE A 22 -6.88 -4.15 12.32
CA ILE A 22 -7.21 -5.08 11.23
C ILE A 22 -7.28 -4.37 9.86
N GLY A 23 -7.72 -3.11 9.83
CA GLY A 23 -7.72 -2.29 8.62
C GLY A 23 -6.31 -2.07 8.06
N TRP A 24 -5.30 -1.91 8.92
CA TRP A 24 -3.91 -1.79 8.49
C TRP A 24 -3.38 -3.09 7.90
N LEU A 25 -3.72 -4.23 8.49
CA LEU A 25 -3.35 -5.53 7.95
C LEU A 25 -3.99 -5.76 6.58
N LEU A 26 -5.29 -5.47 6.43
CA LEU A 26 -6.00 -5.58 5.16
C LEU A 26 -5.39 -4.67 4.08
N LEU A 27 -5.07 -3.42 4.43
CA LEU A 27 -4.39 -2.50 3.51
C LEU A 27 -3.02 -3.05 3.10
N PHE A 28 -2.22 -3.52 4.05
CA PHE A 28 -0.89 -4.04 3.78
C PHE A 28 -0.92 -5.23 2.81
N PHE A 29 -1.77 -6.23 3.07
CA PHE A 29 -1.91 -7.38 2.17
C PHE A 29 -2.57 -7.00 0.85
N GLY A 30 -3.52 -6.07 0.85
CA GLY A 30 -4.13 -5.52 -0.35
C GLY A 30 -3.10 -4.86 -1.27
N LEU A 31 -2.18 -4.06 -0.71
CA LEU A 31 -1.10 -3.44 -1.47
C LEU A 31 -0.10 -4.46 -2.01
N ILE A 32 0.20 -5.53 -1.27
CA ILE A 32 1.05 -6.62 -1.77
C ILE A 32 0.37 -7.31 -2.95
N ALA A 33 -0.88 -7.72 -2.81
CA ALA A 33 -1.63 -8.39 -3.87
C ALA A 33 -1.78 -7.47 -5.10
N TRP A 34 -2.07 -6.19 -4.87
CA TRP A 34 -2.15 -5.17 -5.91
C TRP A 34 -0.81 -4.97 -6.62
N GLY A 35 0.30 -4.88 -5.87
CA GLY A 35 1.64 -4.70 -6.44
C GLY A 35 2.06 -5.89 -7.30
N ILE A 36 1.74 -7.11 -6.87
CA ILE A 36 1.94 -8.33 -7.67
C ILE A 36 1.10 -8.24 -8.95
N PHE A 37 -0.21 -8.01 -8.83
CA PHE A 37 -1.10 -7.88 -9.98
C PHE A 37 -0.61 -6.80 -10.98
N TYR A 38 -0.28 -5.62 -10.48
CA TYR A 38 0.22 -4.50 -11.28
C TYR A 38 1.52 -4.88 -12.01
N SER A 39 2.44 -5.57 -11.33
CA SER A 39 3.67 -6.05 -11.97
C SER A 39 3.35 -7.01 -13.12
N PHE A 40 2.45 -7.98 -12.94
CA PHE A 40 2.04 -8.87 -14.03
C PHE A 40 1.35 -8.12 -15.17
N ALA A 41 0.49 -7.15 -14.85
CA ALA A 41 -0.32 -6.42 -15.83
C ALA A 41 0.45 -5.37 -16.64
N TYR A 42 1.51 -4.78 -16.07
CA TYR A 42 2.21 -3.64 -16.65
C TYR A 42 3.70 -3.89 -16.92
N THR A 43 4.20 -5.10 -16.66
CA THR A 43 5.54 -5.52 -17.13
C THR A 43 5.43 -5.91 -18.61
N PRO A 44 6.18 -5.26 -19.52
CA PRO A 44 6.07 -5.51 -20.97
C PRO A 44 6.34 -6.96 -21.37
N GLU A 45 7.33 -7.60 -20.76
CA GLU A 45 7.71 -8.99 -21.06
C GLU A 45 6.63 -10.01 -20.69
N ILE A 46 5.73 -9.65 -19.77
CA ILE A 46 4.68 -10.52 -19.27
C ILE A 46 3.35 -10.25 -19.99
N SER A 47 2.95 -8.98 -20.08
CA SER A 47 1.61 -8.56 -20.52
C SER A 47 1.54 -8.07 -21.96
N GLY A 48 2.70 -7.77 -22.58
CA GLY A 48 2.75 -7.03 -23.84
C GLY A 48 2.34 -5.55 -23.70
N TRP A 49 2.04 -5.07 -22.50
CA TRP A 49 1.71 -3.68 -22.27
C TRP A 49 2.95 -2.78 -22.41
N SER A 50 2.80 -1.64 -23.08
CA SER A 50 3.84 -0.61 -23.14
C SER A 50 3.22 0.78 -23.20
N GLN A 51 3.92 1.76 -22.63
CA GLN A 51 3.50 3.16 -22.67
C GLN A 51 3.47 3.71 -24.11
N GLU A 52 4.44 3.35 -24.94
CA GLU A 52 4.49 3.76 -26.35
C GLU A 52 3.30 3.20 -27.13
N GLY A 53 2.97 1.92 -26.95
CA GLY A 53 1.80 1.31 -27.59
C GLY A 53 0.50 2.03 -27.23
N GLN A 54 0.30 2.34 -25.95
CA GLN A 54 -0.86 3.10 -25.48
C GLN A 54 -0.91 4.53 -26.06
N TYR A 55 0.24 5.20 -26.18
CA TYR A 55 0.31 6.51 -26.82
C TYR A 55 -0.09 6.44 -28.29
N LEU A 56 0.45 5.48 -29.04
CA LEU A 56 0.13 5.30 -30.46
C LEU A 56 -1.34 4.94 -30.69
N GLU A 57 -1.96 4.18 -29.80
CA GLU A 57 -3.41 3.93 -29.84
C GLU A 57 -4.21 5.21 -29.57
N SER A 58 -3.79 6.03 -28.61
CA SER A 58 -4.50 7.26 -28.24
C SER A 58 -4.56 8.31 -29.35
N ILE A 59 -3.54 8.38 -30.21
CA ILE A 59 -3.47 9.32 -31.34
C ILE A 59 -4.15 8.80 -32.62
N LYS A 60 -4.46 7.50 -32.69
CA LYS A 60 -5.16 6.89 -33.82
C LYS A 60 -6.68 7.05 -33.75
N LYS A 61 -7.20 7.50 -32.60
CA LYS A 61 -8.63 7.69 -32.33
C LYS A 61 -9.06 9.11 -32.68
#